data_AF-A0AAV1W5G3-F1
#
_entry.id   AF-A0AAV1W5G3-F1
#
_cell.length_a   1.000
_cell.length_b   1.000
_cell.length_c   1.000
_cell.angle_alpha   90.00
_cell.angle_beta   90.00
_cell.angle_gamma   90.00
#
_symmetry.space_group_name_H-M   'P 1'
#
loop_
_entity.id
_entity.type
_entity.pdbx_description
1 polymer ?
#
loop_
_entity_poly.entity_id
_entity_poly.type
_entity_poly.pdbx_seq_one_letter_code
_entity_poly.pdbx_strand_id
1 'polypeptide(L)'
;MRNQNMVFGDGISEEELVAGYQSEYSAIKFGLFYVASYLNLLISSLFVTILYLGGSNISIPYIFDFGFFEINKAYGVFGTTIDIFITFTKTYLFLFVSITTRWTLPRLRIDQLLNLGWKFLLPIFLGNLLLTTSSQLFSL
;
A
#
# COMPACT_ATOMS: atom_id res chain seq x y z
N MET A 1 -55.01 -35.04 10.86
CA MET A 1 -54.27 -34.69 9.63
C MET A 1 -53.50 -33.43 9.93
N ARG A 2 -52.19 -33.55 10.22
CA ARG A 2 -51.33 -32.43 10.64
C ARG A 2 -50.85 -31.69 9.39
N ASN A 3 -51.11 -30.40 9.29
CA ASN A 3 -50.29 -29.49 8.49
C ASN A 3 -50.14 -28.16 9.24
N GLN A 4 -49.33 -28.22 10.30
CA GLN A 4 -48.54 -27.07 10.70
C GLN A 4 -47.33 -27.06 9.76
N ASN A 5 -47.02 -25.93 9.12
CA ASN A 5 -45.69 -25.33 9.13
C ASN A 5 -45.58 -24.23 8.06
N MET A 6 -45.37 -23.01 8.57
CA MET A 6 -44.53 -21.97 7.98
C MET A 6 -45.06 -21.29 6.71
N VAL A 7 -45.99 -20.34 6.93
CA VAL A 7 -46.15 -19.12 6.11
C VAL A 7 -45.07 -18.09 6.54
N PHE A 8 -43.83 -18.56 6.73
CA PHE A 8 -42.65 -17.76 7.06
C PHE A 8 -41.50 -18.39 6.28
N GLY A 9 -41.03 -17.75 5.20
CA GLY A 9 -39.98 -18.36 4.38
C GLY A 9 -39.40 -17.54 3.24
N ASP A 10 -40.08 -16.51 2.72
CA ASP A 10 -39.53 -15.71 1.60
C ASP A 10 -38.78 -14.45 2.07
N GLY A 11 -37.97 -14.58 3.12
CA GLY A 11 -37.05 -13.55 3.58
C GLY A 11 -35.60 -14.03 3.74
N ILE A 12 -35.31 -15.29 3.37
CA ILE A 12 -34.00 -15.92 3.62
C ILE A 12 -33.13 -15.91 2.34
N SER A 13 -33.72 -15.66 1.18
CA SER A 13 -33.05 -15.69 -0.13
C SER A 13 -32.34 -14.39 -0.53
N GLU A 14 -32.29 -13.39 0.35
CA GLU A 14 -31.41 -12.23 0.25
C GLU A 14 -30.25 -12.24 1.25
N GLU A 15 -30.27 -13.12 2.27
CA GLU A 15 -29.12 -13.32 3.16
C GLU A 15 -28.09 -14.31 2.59
N GLU A 16 -28.47 -15.19 1.66
CA GLU A 16 -27.58 -16.18 1.03
C GLU A 16 -26.52 -15.57 0.07
N LEU A 17 -26.73 -14.32 -0.41
CA LEU A 17 -25.73 -13.55 -1.17
C LEU A 17 -25.16 -12.34 -0.40
N VAL A 18 -25.63 -12.06 0.82
CA VAL A 18 -25.24 -10.87 1.62
C VAL A 18 -24.17 -11.18 2.66
N ALA A 19 -23.70 -12.42 2.66
CA ALA A 19 -22.82 -12.98 3.64
C ALA A 19 -21.69 -13.74 2.92
N GLY A 20 -20.85 -13.04 2.14
CA GLY A 20 -19.59 -13.63 1.64
C GLY A 20 -18.68 -14.10 2.80
N TYR A 21 -17.44 -14.51 2.55
CA TYR A 21 -16.51 -15.05 3.59
C TYR A 21 -16.46 -14.28 4.93
N GLN A 22 -16.79 -12.98 4.93
CA GLN A 22 -16.88 -12.09 6.08
C GLN A 22 -18.01 -12.37 7.09
N SER A 23 -19.10 -13.03 6.72
CA SER A 23 -20.24 -13.35 7.63
C SER A 23 -20.00 -14.59 8.49
N GLU A 24 -19.17 -15.51 8.02
CA GLU A 24 -18.77 -16.73 8.73
C GLU A 24 -17.74 -16.45 9.83
N TYR A 25 -17.13 -15.26 9.80
CA TYR A 25 -16.09 -14.88 10.75
C TYR A 25 -16.68 -14.29 12.03
N SER A 26 -16.34 -14.95 13.15
CA SER A 26 -16.52 -14.40 14.49
C SER A 26 -15.89 -13.00 14.63
N ALA A 27 -16.48 -12.15 15.48
CA ALA A 27 -16.10 -10.75 15.68
C ALA A 27 -14.58 -10.52 15.92
N ILE A 28 -13.90 -11.45 16.59
CA ILE A 28 -12.44 -11.36 16.83
C ILE A 28 -11.65 -11.57 15.53
N LYS A 29 -12.05 -12.53 14.71
CA LYS A 29 -11.40 -12.83 13.43
C LYS A 29 -11.67 -11.73 12.40
N PHE A 30 -12.89 -11.19 12.42
CA PHE A 30 -13.23 -9.99 11.66
C PHE A 30 -12.34 -8.81 12.07
N GLY A 31 -12.24 -8.50 13.37
CA GLY A 31 -11.36 -7.43 13.87
C GLY A 31 -9.89 -7.58 13.46
N LEU A 32 -9.34 -8.80 13.56
CA LEU A 32 -7.98 -9.10 13.10
C LEU A 32 -7.81 -8.89 11.59
N PHE A 33 -8.80 -9.24 10.78
CA PHE A 33 -8.77 -9.01 9.33
C PHE A 33 -8.72 -7.50 8.99
N TYR A 34 -9.50 -6.67 9.68
CA TYR A 34 -9.42 -5.21 9.50
C TYR A 34 -8.05 -4.68 9.87
N VAL A 35 -7.55 -4.99 11.07
CA VAL A 35 -6.23 -4.52 11.53
C VAL A 35 -5.13 -4.97 10.57
N ALA A 36 -5.15 -6.23 10.13
CA ALA A 36 -4.18 -6.75 9.16
C ALA A 36 -4.24 -6.00 7.82
N SER A 37 -5.42 -5.66 7.33
CA SER A 37 -5.55 -4.90 6.08
C SER A 37 -4.97 -3.48 6.19
N TYR A 38 -5.18 -2.80 7.33
CA TYR A 38 -4.60 -1.47 7.58
C TYR A 38 -3.09 -1.53 7.79
N LEU A 39 -2.59 -2.57 8.47
CA LEU A 39 -1.15 -2.81 8.60
C LEU A 39 -0.50 -3.08 7.25
N ASN A 40 -1.14 -3.86 6.38
CA ASN A 40 -0.61 -4.12 5.04
C ASN A 40 -0.50 -2.84 4.21
N LEU A 41 -1.48 -1.94 4.31
CA LEU A 41 -1.40 -0.62 3.65
C LEU A 41 -0.22 0.21 4.18
N LEU A 42 -0.01 0.21 5.49
CA LEU A 42 1.12 0.92 6.12
C LEU A 42 2.46 0.35 5.65
N ILE A 43 2.61 -0.97 5.67
CA ILE A 43 3.84 -1.67 5.24
C ILE A 43 4.12 -1.44 3.75
N SER A 44 3.10 -1.52 2.91
CA SER A 44 3.23 -1.26 1.47
C SER A 44 3.68 0.18 1.19
N SER A 45 3.09 1.17 1.88
CA SER A 45 3.51 2.58 1.78
C SER A 45 4.97 2.78 2.22
N LEU A 46 5.37 2.13 3.31
CA LEU A 46 6.74 2.17 3.81
C LEU A 46 7.72 1.58 2.79
N PHE A 47 7.38 0.43 2.20
CA PHE A 47 8.20 -0.25 1.20
C PHE A 47 8.41 0.61 -0.05
N VAL A 48 7.34 1.24 -0.56
CA VAL A 48 7.42 2.15 -1.70
C VAL A 48 8.29 3.37 -1.38
N THR A 49 8.13 3.95 -0.19
CA THR A 49 8.92 5.10 0.26
C THR A 49 10.41 4.78 0.33
N ILE A 50 10.76 3.60 0.85
CA ILE A 50 12.16 3.19 0.99
C ILE A 50 12.79 2.89 -0.37
N LEU A 51 12.10 2.13 -1.24
CA LEU A 51 12.64 1.71 -2.53
C LEU A 51 12.75 2.84 -3.55
N TYR A 52 11.72 3.69 -3.65
CA TYR A 52 11.67 4.72 -4.69
C TYR A 52 12.17 6.08 -4.23
N LEU A 53 11.92 6.48 -2.97
CA LEU A 53 12.28 7.81 -2.48
C LEU A 53 13.57 7.83 -1.66
N GLY A 54 14.16 6.66 -1.37
CA GLY A 54 15.33 6.51 -0.51
C GLY A 54 15.01 6.95 0.92
N GLY A 55 14.86 5.99 1.84
CA GLY A 55 14.43 6.26 3.22
C GLY A 55 15.23 7.38 3.89
N SER A 56 16.48 7.09 4.25
CA SER A 56 17.37 8.00 4.98
C SER A 56 18.37 8.75 4.09
N ASN A 57 18.00 9.02 2.84
CA ASN A 57 18.86 9.84 1.98
C ASN A 57 18.24 11.22 1.83
N ILE A 58 18.75 12.16 2.61
CA ILE A 58 18.78 13.56 2.21
C ILE A 58 19.63 13.63 0.95
N SER A 59 18.99 13.48 -0.21
CA SER A 59 19.56 13.88 -1.50
C SER A 59 19.42 15.39 -1.68
N ILE A 60 19.63 16.17 -0.61
CA ILE A 60 19.79 17.62 -0.65
C ILE A 60 21.23 17.90 -0.22
N PRO A 61 22.20 17.78 -1.13
CA PRO A 61 23.62 17.87 -0.79
C PRO A 61 24.12 19.31 -0.59
N TYR A 62 23.24 20.32 -0.42
CA TYR A 62 23.64 21.72 -0.62
C TYR A 62 23.17 22.74 0.42
N ILE A 63 22.52 22.34 1.52
CA ILE A 63 22.12 23.32 2.56
C ILE A 63 22.87 23.11 3.89
N PHE A 64 23.34 21.90 4.18
CA PHE A 64 24.14 21.63 5.38
C PHE A 64 25.40 20.88 4.98
N ASP A 65 26.50 21.62 4.83
CA ASP A 65 27.85 21.07 4.65
C ASP A 65 28.12 19.96 5.67
N PHE A 66 28.20 18.73 5.17
CA PHE A 66 28.59 17.53 5.92
C PHE A 66 30.05 17.62 6.45
N GLY A 67 30.81 18.64 6.06
CA GLY A 67 32.21 18.84 6.44
C GLY A 67 32.46 19.48 7.82
N PHE A 68 31.45 20.03 8.50
CA PHE A 68 31.61 20.68 9.82
C PHE A 68 31.07 19.87 11.02
N PHE A 69 30.44 18.71 10.79
CA PHE A 69 29.59 18.05 11.78
C PHE A 69 30.16 16.74 12.39
N GLU A 70 31.34 16.28 11.98
CA GLU A 70 32.00 15.12 12.61
C GLU A 70 32.59 15.43 14.00
N ILE A 71 32.63 16.70 14.40
CA ILE A 71 33.35 17.15 15.59
C ILE A 71 32.56 16.94 16.89
N ASN A 72 31.25 16.67 16.82
CA ASN A 72 30.41 16.55 18.01
C ASN A 72 29.36 15.43 17.89
N LYS A 73 29.57 14.32 18.61
CA LYS A 73 28.65 13.17 18.71
C LYS A 73 27.20 13.57 19.08
N ALA A 74 27.02 14.69 19.79
CA ALA A 74 25.72 15.25 20.14
C ALA A 74 24.91 15.71 18.91
N TYR A 75 25.58 16.30 17.92
CA TYR A 75 24.95 16.82 16.71
C TYR A 75 24.61 15.73 15.69
N GLY A 76 25.29 14.58 15.72
CA GLY A 76 24.95 13.40 14.93
C GLY A 76 23.59 12.78 15.30
N VAL A 77 23.18 12.83 16.57
CA VAL A 77 21.87 12.32 17.02
C VAL A 77 20.73 13.23 16.54
N PHE A 78 20.96 14.55 16.46
CA PHE A 78 19.98 15.48 15.90
C PHE A 78 19.78 15.26 14.39
N GLY A 79 20.85 14.95 13.65
CA GLY A 79 20.77 14.59 12.23
C GLY A 79 19.92 13.35 11.98
N THR A 80 20.19 12.25 12.69
CA THR A 80 19.42 11.00 12.51
C THR A 80 17.95 11.14 12.92
N THR A 81 17.65 11.98 13.91
CA THR A 81 16.25 12.26 14.32
C THR A 81 15.49 13.01 13.22
N ILE A 82 16.15 13.96 12.55
CA ILE A 82 15.59 14.72 11.41
C ILE A 82 15.35 13.81 10.20
N ASP A 83 16.29 12.90 9.91
CA ASP A 83 16.15 11.93 8.81
C ASP A 83 14.95 11.00 9.01
N ILE A 84 14.76 10.51 10.24
CA ILE A 84 13.61 9.69 10.61
C ILE A 84 12.32 10.49 10.40
N PHE A 85 12.26 11.75 10.87
CA PHE A 85 11.09 12.59 10.72
C PHE A 85 10.72 12.85 9.24
N ILE A 86 11.71 13.10 8.39
CA ILE A 86 11.51 13.28 6.94
C ILE A 86 10.98 11.99 6.30
N THR A 87 11.54 10.84 6.68
CA THR A 87 11.10 9.52 6.17
C THR A 87 9.65 9.23 6.56
N PHE A 88 9.26 9.51 7.79
CA PHE A 88 7.88 9.36 8.26
C PHE A 88 6.93 10.29 7.51
N THR A 89 7.35 11.54 7.26
CA THR A 89 6.57 12.51 6.48
C THR A 89 6.34 12.03 5.04
N LYS A 90 7.39 11.52 4.37
CA LYS A 90 7.28 10.90 3.03
C LYS A 90 6.31 9.70 3.05
N THR A 91 6.42 8.84 4.06
CA THR A 91 5.54 7.66 4.21
C THR A 91 4.09 8.06 4.42
N TYR A 92 3.83 9.11 5.22
CA TYR A 92 2.49 9.63 5.45
C TYR A 92 1.87 10.18 4.16
N LEU A 93 2.67 10.85 3.32
CA LEU A 93 2.22 11.33 1.99
C LEU A 93 1.79 10.16 1.10
N PHE A 94 2.57 9.07 1.02
CA PHE A 94 2.18 7.88 0.24
C PHE A 94 0.94 7.18 0.81
N LEU A 95 0.81 7.14 2.14
CA LEU A 95 -0.35 6.60 2.81
C LEU A 95 -1.59 7.44 2.49
N PHE A 96 -1.45 8.77 2.48
CA PHE A 96 -2.51 9.70 2.09
C PHE A 96 -2.97 9.49 0.64
N VAL A 97 -2.05 9.32 -0.31
CA VAL A 97 -2.38 8.96 -1.70
C VAL A 97 -3.12 7.62 -1.77
N SER A 98 -2.67 6.62 -1.02
CA SER A 98 -3.29 5.29 -0.98
C SER A 98 -4.71 5.31 -0.41
N ILE A 99 -4.97 6.14 0.60
CA ILE A 99 -6.33 6.36 1.14
C ILE A 99 -7.19 7.12 0.14
N THR A 100 -6.66 8.19 -0.47
CA THR A 100 -7.38 9.01 -1.43
C THR A 100 -7.78 8.21 -2.66
N THR A 101 -6.96 7.22 -3.06
CA THR A 101 -7.26 6.29 -4.15
C THR A 101 -8.58 5.54 -3.95
N ARG A 102 -8.99 5.27 -2.70
CA ARG A 102 -10.29 4.64 -2.40
C ARG A 102 -11.48 5.54 -2.76
N TRP A 103 -11.27 6.85 -2.76
CA TRP A 103 -12.29 7.84 -3.11
C TRP A 103 -12.28 8.20 -4.60
N THR A 104 -11.15 8.02 -5.28
CA THR A 104 -11.00 8.41 -6.70
C THR A 104 -11.30 7.28 -7.69
N LEU A 105 -11.24 6.02 -7.27
CA LEU A 105 -11.50 4.89 -8.16
C LEU A 105 -13.00 4.58 -8.26
N PRO A 106 -13.67 4.83 -9.41
CA PRO A 106 -15.02 4.34 -9.64
C PRO A 106 -14.99 2.81 -9.63
N ARG A 107 -16.04 2.16 -9.09
CA ARG A 107 -16.12 0.69 -8.92
C ARG A 107 -15.74 -0.04 -10.23
N LEU A 108 -14.54 -0.61 -10.27
CA LEU A 108 -14.05 -1.39 -11.42
C LEU A 108 -14.50 -2.84 -11.30
N ARG A 109 -14.96 -3.43 -12.41
CA ARG A 109 -15.28 -4.87 -12.46
C ARG A 109 -13.99 -5.69 -12.41
N ILE A 110 -14.02 -6.87 -11.78
CA ILE A 110 -12.85 -7.77 -11.65
C ILE A 110 -12.20 -8.04 -13.02
N ASP A 111 -13.01 -8.24 -14.07
CA ASP A 111 -12.51 -8.51 -15.41
C ASP A 111 -11.70 -7.33 -16.00
N GLN A 112 -12.04 -6.10 -15.63
CA GLN A 112 -11.30 -4.90 -16.05
C GLN A 112 -9.98 -4.77 -15.30
N LEU A 113 -9.98 -5.12 -14.01
CA LEU A 113 -8.76 -5.15 -13.19
C LEU A 113 -7.77 -6.20 -13.72
N LEU A 114 -8.26 -7.39 -14.08
CA LEU A 114 -7.44 -8.46 -14.64
C LEU A 114 -6.84 -8.05 -15.99
N ASN A 115 -7.66 -7.45 -16.87
CA ASN A 115 -7.18 -6.94 -18.14
C ASN A 115 -6.12 -5.83 -17.97
N LEU A 116 -6.28 -4.93 -17.00
CA LEU A 116 -5.30 -3.88 -16.71
C LEU A 116 -3.96 -4.47 -16.23
N GLY A 117 -3.99 -5.50 -15.36
CA GLY A 117 -2.79 -6.20 -14.91
C GLY A 117 -2.04 -6.89 -16.05
N TRP A 118 -2.74 -7.73 -16.81
CA TRP A 118 -2.10 -8.57 -17.84
C TRP A 118 -1.73 -7.80 -19.11
N LYS A 119 -2.54 -6.83 -19.52
CA LYS A 119 -2.36 -6.13 -20.79
C LYS A 119 -1.55 -4.84 -20.67
N PHE A 120 -1.53 -4.22 -19.50
CA PHE A 120 -0.85 -2.93 -19.30
C PHE A 120 0.33 -3.01 -18.34
N LEU A 121 0.17 -3.57 -17.14
CA LEU A 121 1.27 -3.63 -16.17
C LEU A 121 2.41 -4.54 -16.66
N LEU A 122 2.09 -5.77 -17.07
CA LEU A 122 3.10 -6.78 -17.40
C LEU A 122 4.05 -6.32 -18.54
N PRO A 123 3.56 -5.76 -19.66
CA PRO A 123 4.43 -5.23 -20.70
C PRO A 123 5.27 -4.03 -20.27
N ILE A 124 4.72 -3.15 -19.43
CA ILE A 124 5.43 -1.94 -18.94
C ILE A 124 6.57 -2.29 -18.00
N PHE A 125 6.39 -3.27 -17.10
CA PHE A 125 7.47 -3.72 -16.22
C PHE A 125 8.60 -4.39 -17.01
N LEU A 126 8.27 -5.27 -17.98
CA LEU A 126 9.26 -5.86 -18.88
C LEU A 126 9.99 -4.79 -19.70
N GLY A 127 9.26 -3.80 -20.21
CA GLY A 127 9.82 -2.69 -20.98
C GLY A 127 10.82 -1.85 -20.16
N ASN A 128 10.46 -1.47 -18.93
CA ASN A 128 11.38 -0.74 -18.03
C ASN A 128 12.64 -1.54 -17.71
N LEU A 129 12.52 -2.86 -17.54
CA LEU A 129 13.67 -3.73 -17.27
C LEU A 129 14.62 -3.77 -18.48
N LEU A 130 14.09 -4.00 -19.68
CA LEU A 130 14.89 -4.00 -20.92
C LEU A 130 15.53 -2.65 -21.22
N LEU A 131 14.84 -1.55 -20.92
CA LEU A 131 15.38 -0.20 -21.07
C LEU A 131 16.55 0.04 -20.12
N THR A 132 16.42 -0.39 -18.87
CA THR A 132 17.46 -0.26 -17.85
C THR A 132 18.71 -1.06 -18.24
N THR A 133 18.55 -2.31 -18.67
CA THR A 133 19.70 -3.14 -19.10
C THR A 133 20.36 -2.62 -20.37
N SER A 134 19.58 -2.13 -21.33
CA SER A 134 20.10 -1.53 -22.56
C SER A 134 20.88 -0.23 -22.29
N SER A 135 20.39 0.61 -21.37
CA SER A 135 21.08 1.84 -20.96
C SER A 135 22.40 1.54 -20.25
N GLN A 136 22.43 0.51 -19.40
CA GLN A 136 23.67 0.06 -18.74
C GLN A 136 24.69 -0.47 -19.76
N LEU A 137 24.24 -1.20 -20.79
CA LEU A 137 25.12 -1.71 -21.84
C LEU A 137 25.73 -0.57 -22.67
N PHE A 138 24.95 0.47 -23.01
CA PHE A 138 25.44 1.62 -23.76
C PHE A 138 26.40 2.51 -22.94
N SER A 139 26.26 2.52 -21.62
CA SER A 139 27.13 3.27 -20.72
C SER A 139 28.50 2.61 -20.48
N LEU A 140 28.72 1.39 -20.99
CA LEU A 140 29.93 0.60 -20.82
C LEU A 140 30.82 0.69 -22.07
#